data_AF-A0AA41JUS7-F1
#
_entry.id   AF-A0AA41JUS7-F1
#
_cell.length_a   1.000
_cell.length_b   1.000
_cell.length_c   1.000
_cell.angle_alpha   90.00
_cell.angle_beta   90.00
_cell.angle_gamma   90.00
#
_symmetry.space_group_name_H-M   'P 1'
#
loop_
_entity.id
_entity.type
_entity.pdbx_description
1 polymer ?
#
loop_
_entity_poly.entity_id
_entity_poly.type
_entity_poly.pdbx_seq_one_letter_code
_entity_poly.pdbx_strand_id
1 'polypeptide(L)'
;MAEQVVTQVEMMKIIALFRQAGYQGEYENFQRVSSTDREFFVVMSNEQGIKALFRASLMLNAVEFQYVLDDKHVFVAEPIE
;
A
#
# COMPACT_ATOMS: atom_id res chain seq x y z
N MET A 1 10.63 -8.81 -16.68
CA MET A 1 10.08 -9.07 -15.33
C MET A 1 10.58 -7.97 -14.38
N ALA A 2 10.09 -6.72 -14.54
CA ALA A 2 10.66 -5.57 -13.81
C ALA A 2 9.65 -4.47 -13.44
N GLU A 3 8.36 -4.63 -13.74
CA GLU A 3 7.37 -3.52 -13.68
C GLU A 3 6.57 -3.44 -12.37
N GLN A 4 6.80 -4.35 -11.43
CA GLN A 4 6.03 -4.43 -10.18
C GLN A 4 6.75 -3.82 -8.97
N VAL A 5 8.02 -3.39 -9.12
CA VAL A 5 8.81 -2.84 -8.01
C VAL A 5 8.43 -1.38 -7.80
N VAL A 6 7.89 -1.05 -6.63
CA VAL A 6 7.63 0.33 -6.23
C VAL A 6 8.97 1.04 -6.00
N THR A 7 9.21 2.14 -6.71
CA THR A 7 10.48 2.89 -6.59
C THR A 7 10.55 3.66 -5.28
N GLN A 8 11.77 4.00 -4.83
CA GLN A 8 11.96 4.81 -3.62
C GLN A 8 11.26 6.18 -3.70
N VAL A 9 11.25 6.79 -4.89
CA VAL A 9 10.56 8.08 -5.14
C VAL A 9 9.04 7.92 -4.97
N GLU A 10 8.48 6.81 -5.46
CA GLU A 10 7.06 6.51 -5.29
C GLU A 10 6.72 6.24 -3.83
N MET A 11 7.53 5.45 -3.12
CA MET A 11 7.36 5.22 -1.67
C MET A 11 7.32 6.55 -0.90
N MET A 12 8.24 7.48 -1.16
CA MET A 12 8.25 8.79 -0.50
C MET A 12 6.99 9.61 -0.79
N LYS A 13 6.50 9.61 -2.04
CA LYS A 13 5.27 10.30 -2.42
C LYS A 13 4.04 9.68 -1.74
N ILE A 14 3.97 8.35 -1.67
CA ILE A 14 2.90 7.63 -1.00
C ILE A 14 2.93 7.96 0.50
N ILE A 15 4.08 7.87 1.17
CA ILE A 15 4.21 8.22 2.60
C ILE A 15 3.78 9.67 2.85
N ALA A 16 4.14 10.60 1.96
CA ALA A 16 3.71 11.99 2.08
C ALA A 16 2.18 12.12 2.02
N LEU A 17 1.51 11.42 1.11
CA LEU A 17 0.04 11.40 1.02
C LEU A 17 -0.61 10.87 2.31
N PHE A 18 -0.10 9.76 2.86
CA PHE A 18 -0.65 9.20 4.10
C PHE A 18 -0.51 10.17 5.27
N ARG A 19 0.65 10.84 5.40
CA ARG A 19 0.87 11.86 6.42
C ARG A 19 -0.06 13.05 6.26
N GLN A 20 -0.32 13.49 5.02
CA GLN A 20 -1.26 14.57 4.73
C GLN A 20 -2.71 14.19 5.08
N ALA A 21 -3.08 12.92 4.90
CA ALA A 21 -4.37 12.37 5.28
C ALA A 21 -4.51 12.08 6.79
N GLY A 22 -3.45 12.31 7.59
CA GLY A 22 -3.46 12.10 9.05
C GLY A 22 -3.22 10.66 9.48
N TYR A 23 -2.83 9.77 8.56
CA TYR A 23 -2.48 8.39 8.91
C TYR A 23 -1.10 8.33 9.57
N GLN A 24 -1.02 7.59 10.67
CA GLN A 24 0.19 7.35 11.44
C GLN A 24 0.36 5.85 11.64
N GLY A 25 1.59 5.36 11.44
CA GLY A 25 1.90 3.94 11.52
C GLY A 25 3.22 3.59 10.85
N GLU A 26 3.57 2.31 10.91
CA GLU A 26 4.71 1.72 10.22
C GLU A 26 4.27 1.18 8.86
N TYR A 27 5.04 1.48 7.82
CA TYR A 27 4.75 1.01 6.47
C TYR A 27 5.47 -0.31 6.24
N GLU A 28 4.73 -1.40 6.04
CA GLU A 28 5.29 -2.74 5.95
C GLU A 28 5.51 -3.20 4.50
N ASN A 29 4.57 -2.87 3.60
CA ASN A 29 4.64 -3.31 2.22
C ASN A 29 4.03 -2.28 1.26
N PHE A 30 4.61 -2.18 0.08
CA PHE A 30 4.14 -1.35 -1.03
C PHE A 30 4.10 -2.19 -2.29
N GLN A 31 2.94 -2.27 -2.93
CA GLN A 31 2.74 -3.01 -4.16
C GLN A 31 2.07 -2.13 -5.20
N ARG A 32 2.56 -2.16 -6.44
CA ARG A 32 1.88 -1.49 -7.56
C ARG A 32 0.66 -2.31 -7.96
N VAL A 33 -0.47 -1.64 -8.22
CA VAL A 33 -1.65 -2.31 -8.78
C VAL A 33 -1.36 -2.64 -10.25
N SER A 34 -1.39 -3.93 -10.61
CA SER A 34 -0.98 -4.44 -11.95
C SER A 34 -1.69 -3.80 -13.14
N SER A 35 -2.79 -3.07 -12.92
CA SER A 35 -3.59 -2.41 -13.96
C SER A 35 -3.30 -0.91 -14.10
N THR A 36 -2.48 -0.29 -13.23
CA THR A 36 -2.29 1.17 -13.22
C THR A 36 -0.93 1.59 -12.65
N ASP A 37 -0.22 2.48 -13.36
CA ASP A 37 1.11 2.98 -12.96
C ASP A 37 1.13 3.95 -11.78
N ARG A 38 -0.04 4.34 -11.28
CA ARG A 38 -0.20 5.39 -10.26
C ARG A 38 -1.04 4.97 -9.08
N GLU A 39 -1.37 3.69 -9.01
CA GLU A 39 -2.13 3.11 -7.90
C GLU A 39 -1.31 2.07 -7.18
N PHE A 40 -1.38 2.11 -5.86
CA PHE A 40 -0.54 1.32 -4.99
C PHE A 40 -1.37 0.73 -3.85
N PHE A 41 -1.13 -0.54 -3.55
CA PHE A 41 -1.51 -1.13 -2.29
C PHE A 41 -0.42 -0.87 -1.26
N VAL A 42 -0.84 -0.45 -0.07
CA VAL A 42 0.05 -0.13 1.04
C VAL A 42 -0.44 -0.86 2.27
N VAL A 43 0.44 -1.64 2.89
CA VAL A 43 0.19 -2.23 4.20
C VAL A 43 0.81 -1.32 5.25
N MET A 44 -0.02 -0.88 6.20
CA MET A 44 0.43 -0.08 7.33
C MET A 44 -0.04 -0.71 8.64
N SER A 45 0.85 -0.77 9.63
CA SER A 45 0.52 -1.15 11.02
C SER A 45 0.40 0.08 11.91
N ASN A 46 -0.56 0.06 12.83
CA ASN A 46 -0.66 1.06 13.89
C ASN A 46 0.19 0.67 15.11
N GLU A 47 0.22 1.54 16.13
CA GLU A 47 0.96 1.31 17.39
C GLU A 47 0.52 0.05 18.16
N GLN A 48 -0.68 -0.46 17.90
CA GLN A 48 -1.20 -1.69 18.51
C GLN A 48 -0.83 -2.95 17.72
N GLY A 49 -0.04 -2.81 16.64
CA GLY A 49 0.32 -3.91 15.74
C GLY A 49 -0.79 -4.36 14.80
N ILE A 50 -1.92 -3.62 14.75
CA ILE A 50 -3.02 -3.91 13.83
C ILE A 50 -2.62 -3.44 12.44
N LYS A 51 -2.64 -4.36 11.48
CA LYS A 51 -2.29 -4.10 10.09
C LYS A 51 -3.54 -3.79 9.28
N ALA A 52 -3.44 -2.84 8.37
CA ALA A 52 -4.52 -2.51 7.43
C ALA A 52 -3.98 -2.32 6.02
N LEU A 53 -4.81 -2.71 5.05
CA LEU A 53 -4.56 -2.49 3.65
C LEU A 53 -5.21 -1.17 3.22
N PHE A 54 -4.44 -0.39 2.49
CA PHE A 54 -4.86 0.87 1.90
C PHE A 54 -4.59 0.84 0.40
N ARG A 55 -5.42 1.55 -0.36
CA ARG A 55 -5.17 1.91 -1.75
C ARG A 55 -4.75 3.37 -1.79
N ALA A 56 -3.65 3.66 -2.46
CA ALA A 56 -3.13 5.00 -2.64
C ALA A 56 -3.10 5.34 -4.13
N SER A 57 -3.59 6.51 -4.50
CA SER A 57 -3.54 7.03 -5.86
C SER A 57 -2.71 8.30 -5.90
N LEU A 58 -1.55 8.23 -6.56
CA LEU A 58 -0.71 9.41 -6.82
C LEU A 58 -1.32 10.33 -7.89
N MET A 59 -2.26 9.82 -8.70
CA MET A 59 -2.98 10.62 -9.68
C MET A 59 -4.08 11.45 -9.03
N LEU A 60 -4.81 10.86 -8.08
CA LEU A 60 -5.92 11.51 -7.39
C LEU A 60 -5.50 12.18 -6.07
N ASN A 61 -4.24 12.02 -5.65
CA ASN A 61 -3.73 12.44 -4.35
C ASN A 61 -4.62 11.95 -3.20
N ALA A 62 -5.06 10.70 -3.29
CA ALA A 62 -6.03 10.10 -2.38
C ALA A 62 -5.47 8.84 -1.73
N VAL A 63 -5.91 8.60 -0.49
CA VAL A 63 -5.67 7.37 0.27
C VAL A 63 -7.02 6.82 0.69
N GLU A 64 -7.27 5.56 0.36
CA GLU A 64 -8.53 4.87 0.64
C GLU A 64 -8.26 3.63 1.49
N PHE A 65 -8.83 3.60 2.69
CA PHE A 65 -8.85 2.40 3.51
C PHE A 65 -9.60 1.28 2.78
N GLN A 66 -9.03 0.08 2.76
CA GLN A 66 -9.68 -1.10 2.19
C GLN A 66 -10.25 -1.98 3.31
N TYR A 67 -9.38 -2.61 4.10
CA TYR A 67 -9.77 -3.48 5.20
C TYR A 67 -8.60 -3.71 6.17
N VAL A 68 -8.91 -4.12 7.40
CA VAL A 68 -7.93 -4.59 8.38
C VAL A 68 -7.47 -5.98 7.97
N LEU A 69 -6.16 -6.21 7.97
CA LEU A 69 -5.59 -7.55 7.80
C LEU A 69 -5.72 -8.27 9.14
N ASP A 70 -6.59 -9.29 9.20
CA ASP A 70 -6.55 -10.23 10.32
C ASP A 70 -5.37 -11.20 10.15
N ASP A 71 -4.99 -11.88 11.25
CA ASP A 71 -3.90 -12.87 11.31
C ASP A 71 -4.03 -14.05 10.32
N LYS A 72 -5.12 -14.13 9.53
CA LYS A 72 -5.40 -15.22 8.59
C LYS A 72 -5.29 -14.83 7.11
N HIS A 73 -5.06 -13.57 6.76
CA HIS A 73 -4.97 -13.15 5.37
C HIS A 73 -3.53 -13.21 4.84
N VAL A 74 -3.19 -14.33 4.19
CA VAL A 74 -1.97 -14.49 3.39
C VAL A 74 -2.19 -13.83 2.03
N PHE A 75 -1.25 -12.97 1.62
CA PHE A 75 -1.20 -12.47 0.23
C PHE A 75 -1.07 -13.67 -0.71
N VAL A 76 -2.09 -13.96 -1.50
CA VAL A 76 -1.96 -14.95 -2.57
C VAL A 76 -1.17 -14.29 -3.69
N ALA A 77 0.14 -14.48 -3.68
CA ALA A 77 0.94 -14.40 -4.88
C ALA A 77 0.65 -15.68 -5.67
N GLU A 78 -0.47 -15.76 -6.38
CA GLU A 78 -0.64 -16.88 -7.32
C GLU A 78 0.38 -16.69 -8.45
N PRO A 79 1.34 -17.62 -8.64
CA PRO A 79 1.96 -17.75 -9.94
C PRO A 79 0.84 -18.23 -10.88
N ILE A 80 0.65 -17.51 -11.97
CA ILE A 80 -0.21 -17.95 -13.06
C ILE A 80 0.46 -19.21 -13.62
N GLU A 81 -0.08 -20.40 -13.34
CA GLU A 81 0.27 -21.64 -14.03
C GLU A 81 -0.23 -21.62 -15.49
#